data_AF-X0YP23-F1
#
_entry.id   AF-X0YP23-F1
#
_cell.length_a   1.000
_cell.length_b   1.000
_cell.length_c   1.000
_cell.angle_alpha   90.00
_cell.angle_beta   90.00
_cell.angle_gamma   90.00
#
_symmetry.space_group_name_H-M   'P 1'
#
loop_
_entity.id
_entity.type
_entity.pdbx_description
1 polymer ?
#
loop_
_entity_poly.entity_id
_entity_poly.type
_entity_poly.pdbx_seq_one_letter_code
_entity_poly.pdbx_strand_id
1 'polypeptide(L)'
;FGNNRTCPPTWEVEPVPEGFDYDMWLGPAPWEPYTEQRCHYQFRFILDYSGGQMTNWGAHYLDIAQWGNGADDTGPVEIVGSGDFPKTGLFTTAQNENIEYTYANGVKLFLKSGSGHTRFEGTKGWVFVKRGKIDAEPKSLLTSKIGPDEIQ
;
A
#
# COMPACT_ATOMS: atom_id res chain seq x y z
N PHE A 1 2.09 11.66 -1.77
CA PHE A 1 0.79 11.00 -2.01
C PHE A 1 0.07 11.51 -3.25
N GLY A 2 0.75 12.17 -4.20
CA GLY A 2 0.12 12.73 -5.41
C GLY A 2 -0.20 11.72 -6.52
N ASN A 3 -0.14 10.42 -6.23
CA ASN A 3 -0.29 9.37 -7.23
C ASN A 3 -1.61 8.61 -7.14
N ASN A 4 -2.39 8.79 -6.06
CA ASN A 4 -3.74 8.23 -6.01
C ASN A 4 -4.61 8.93 -7.06
N ARG A 5 -5.53 8.21 -7.68
CA ARG A 5 -6.43 8.75 -8.70
C ARG A 5 -7.87 8.47 -8.32
N THR A 6 -8.76 9.38 -8.71
CA THR A 6 -10.20 9.17 -8.70
C THR A 6 -10.69 9.21 -10.14
N CYS A 7 -11.75 8.47 -10.42
CA CYS A 7 -12.43 8.51 -11.70
C CYS A 7 -13.93 8.70 -11.41
N PRO A 8 -14.48 9.91 -11.61
CA PRO A 8 -15.93 10.13 -11.57
C PRO A 8 -16.67 9.27 -12.63
N PRO A 9 -18.01 9.16 -12.57
CA PRO A 9 -18.81 8.45 -13.57
C PRO A 9 -18.95 9.23 -14.89
N THR A 10 -17.82 9.70 -15.41
CA THR A 10 -17.69 10.47 -16.65
C THR A 10 -16.76 9.78 -17.65
N TRP A 11 -16.33 8.55 -17.36
CA TRP A 11 -15.57 7.74 -18.30
C TRP A 11 -16.51 7.23 -19.39
N GLU A 12 -15.98 7.04 -20.58
CA GLU A 12 -16.73 6.56 -21.74
C GLU A 12 -15.96 5.43 -22.42
N VAL A 13 -16.68 4.59 -23.17
CA VAL A 13 -16.06 3.56 -23.99
C VAL A 13 -15.38 4.21 -25.19
N GLU A 14 -14.17 3.78 -25.50
CA GLU A 14 -13.38 4.26 -26.62
C GLU A 14 -13.08 3.11 -27.59
N PRO A 15 -12.82 3.40 -28.88
CA PRO A 15 -12.28 2.40 -29.79
C PRO A 15 -10.86 2.01 -29.36
N VAL A 16 -10.54 0.72 -29.45
CA VAL A 16 -9.17 0.22 -29.21
C VAL A 16 -8.22 0.86 -30.24
N PRO A 17 -7.10 1.50 -29.81
CA PRO A 17 -6.14 2.10 -30.70
C PRO A 17 -5.53 1.08 -31.67
N GLU A 18 -5.22 1.52 -32.89
CA GLU A 18 -4.54 0.68 -33.88
C GLU A 18 -3.20 0.16 -33.32
N GLY A 19 -2.99 -1.16 -33.43
CA GLY A 19 -1.78 -1.82 -32.94
C GLY A 19 -1.75 -2.11 -31.43
N PHE A 20 -2.81 -1.79 -30.68
CA PHE A 20 -2.93 -2.19 -29.27
C PHE A 20 -3.72 -3.49 -29.14
N ASP A 21 -3.02 -4.58 -28.82
CA ASP A 21 -3.66 -5.87 -28.53
C ASP A 21 -4.31 -5.84 -27.14
N TYR A 22 -5.57 -5.40 -27.11
CA TYR A 22 -6.30 -5.20 -25.88
C TYR A 22 -6.66 -6.51 -25.17
N ASP A 23 -6.94 -7.58 -25.92
CA ASP A 23 -7.24 -8.90 -25.35
C ASP A 23 -6.00 -9.47 -24.66
N MET A 24 -4.81 -9.31 -25.27
CA MET A 24 -3.55 -9.64 -24.62
C MET A 24 -3.28 -8.79 -23.39
N TRP A 25 -3.58 -7.48 -23.44
CA TRP A 25 -3.38 -6.57 -22.31
C TRP A 25 -4.30 -6.89 -21.13
N LEU A 26 -5.58 -7.19 -21.37
CA LEU A 26 -6.54 -7.63 -20.35
C LEU A 26 -6.09 -8.96 -19.71
N GLY A 27 -5.57 -9.88 -20.53
CA GLY A 27 -5.09 -11.17 -20.08
C GLY A 27 -6.21 -11.98 -19.41
N PRO A 28 -6.01 -12.52 -18.19
CA PRO A 28 -7.00 -13.35 -17.52
C PRO A 28 -8.10 -12.55 -16.79
N ALA A 29 -8.02 -11.21 -16.75
CA ALA A 29 -9.02 -10.40 -16.08
C ALA A 29 -10.37 -10.45 -16.84
N PRO A 30 -11.51 -10.20 -16.16
CA PRO A 30 -12.80 -10.10 -16.83
C PRO A 30 -12.75 -9.15 -18.03
N TRP A 31 -13.39 -9.56 -19.13
CA TRP A 31 -13.48 -8.71 -20.30
C TRP A 31 -14.32 -7.48 -19.98
N GLU A 32 -13.79 -6.31 -20.33
CA GLU A 32 -14.41 -5.01 -20.13
C GLU A 32 -14.18 -4.15 -21.38
N PRO A 33 -15.05 -3.19 -21.70
CA PRO A 33 -14.82 -2.29 -22.83
C PRO A 33 -13.56 -1.43 -22.63
N TYR A 34 -12.86 -1.18 -23.73
CA TYR A 34 -11.69 -0.32 -23.73
C TYR A 34 -12.05 1.13 -23.38
N THR A 35 -11.17 1.74 -22.59
CA THR A 35 -10.98 3.18 -22.43
C THR A 35 -9.52 3.38 -22.04
N GLU A 36 -8.87 4.44 -22.51
CA GLU A 36 -7.51 4.76 -22.07
C GLU A 36 -7.42 4.83 -20.53
N GLN A 37 -8.49 5.29 -19.88
CA GLN A 37 -8.54 5.46 -18.42
C GLN A 37 -8.44 4.15 -17.61
N ARG A 38 -8.66 3.00 -18.26
CA ARG A 38 -8.55 1.68 -17.64
C ARG A 38 -7.11 1.18 -17.65
N CYS A 39 -6.28 1.71 -18.53
CA CYS A 39 -5.02 1.10 -18.93
C CYS A 39 -3.80 1.70 -18.20
N HIS A 40 -2.64 1.06 -18.41
CA HIS A 40 -1.30 1.54 -18.04
C HIS A 40 -1.06 1.96 -16.58
N TYR A 41 -1.25 3.23 -16.22
CA TYR A 41 -1.06 3.62 -14.82
C TYR A 41 -2.32 3.32 -14.00
N GLN A 42 -3.48 3.54 -14.61
CA GLN A 42 -4.77 3.65 -13.93
C GLN A 42 -5.40 2.29 -13.61
N PHE A 43 -4.97 1.20 -14.25
CA PHE A 43 -5.37 -0.16 -13.88
C PHE A 43 -5.22 -0.43 -12.38
N ARG A 44 -4.24 0.23 -11.74
CA ARG A 44 -3.95 0.09 -10.31
C ARG A 44 -5.16 0.32 -9.42
N PHE A 45 -6.11 1.15 -9.87
CA PHE A 45 -7.26 1.61 -9.10
C PHE A 45 -8.54 0.82 -9.40
N ILE A 46 -8.44 -0.32 -10.10
CA ILE A 46 -9.55 -1.19 -10.45
C ILE A 46 -9.26 -2.58 -9.87
N LEU A 47 -10.19 -3.10 -9.04
CA LEU A 47 -10.01 -4.33 -8.27
C LEU A 47 -9.74 -5.57 -9.13
N ASP A 48 -10.25 -5.61 -10.35
CA ASP A 48 -10.00 -6.71 -11.29
C ASP A 48 -8.53 -6.81 -11.73
N TYR A 49 -7.77 -5.71 -11.62
CA TYR A 49 -6.37 -5.65 -12.06
C TYR A 49 -5.39 -5.45 -10.90
N SER A 50 -5.81 -4.84 -9.78
CA SER A 50 -4.92 -4.45 -8.67
C SER A 50 -5.68 -4.06 -7.41
N GLY A 51 -5.00 -3.95 -6.26
CA GLY A 51 -5.57 -3.53 -4.98
C GLY A 51 -5.37 -2.06 -4.61
N GLY A 52 -5.23 -1.15 -5.58
CA GLY A 52 -5.16 0.30 -5.30
C GLY A 52 -3.83 0.78 -4.74
N GLN A 53 -3.90 1.84 -3.92
CA GLN A 53 -2.72 2.40 -3.26
C GLN A 53 -2.09 1.44 -2.24
N MET A 54 -2.90 0.56 -1.65
CA MET A 54 -2.42 -0.53 -0.79
C MET A 54 -1.38 -1.40 -1.51
N THR A 55 -1.69 -1.94 -2.68
CA THR A 55 -0.76 -2.82 -3.42
C THR A 55 0.31 -2.06 -4.18
N ASN A 56 0.11 -0.76 -4.44
CA ASN A 56 1.08 0.09 -5.11
C ASN A 56 2.17 0.62 -4.15
N TRP A 57 1.76 1.28 -3.07
CA TRP A 57 2.67 1.92 -2.11
C TRP A 57 2.63 1.29 -0.73
N GLY A 58 1.47 0.78 -0.29
CA GLY A 58 1.35 0.12 1.01
C GLY A 58 2.34 -1.03 1.15
N ALA A 59 2.51 -1.84 0.10
CA ALA A 59 3.48 -2.94 0.06
C ALA A 59 4.91 -2.50 0.43
N HIS A 60 5.38 -1.35 -0.07
CA HIS A 60 6.73 -0.80 0.20
C HIS A 60 6.94 -0.25 1.62
N TYR A 61 5.89 -0.14 2.42
CA TYR A 61 6.01 0.27 3.82
C TYR A 61 5.73 -0.91 4.75
N LEU A 62 4.83 -1.80 4.34
CA LEU A 62 4.52 -3.05 5.03
C LEU A 62 5.70 -4.01 5.02
N ASP A 63 6.44 -4.11 3.91
CA ASP A 63 7.66 -4.95 3.83
C ASP A 63 8.72 -4.52 4.86
N ILE A 64 8.99 -3.22 4.99
CA ILE A 64 9.93 -2.68 5.98
C ILE A 64 9.44 -2.98 7.39
N ALA A 65 8.13 -2.85 7.64
CA ALA A 65 7.54 -3.12 8.95
C ALA A 65 7.65 -4.61 9.31
N GLN A 66 7.40 -5.50 8.35
CA GLN A 66 7.51 -6.94 8.52
C GLN A 66 8.96 -7.38 8.76
N TRP A 67 9.88 -6.86 7.95
CA TRP A 67 11.31 -7.08 8.11
C TRP A 67 11.81 -6.60 9.48
N GLY A 68 11.44 -5.39 9.89
CA GLY A 68 11.81 -4.84 11.20
C GLY A 68 11.17 -5.56 12.40
N ASN A 69 10.09 -6.32 12.18
CA ASN A 69 9.48 -7.18 13.20
C ASN A 69 10.05 -8.62 13.19
N GLY A 70 11.01 -8.93 12.31
CA GLY A 70 11.55 -10.28 12.15
C GLY A 70 10.50 -11.29 11.68
N ALA A 71 9.50 -10.83 10.93
CA ALA A 71 8.32 -11.62 10.57
C ALA A 71 8.26 -11.98 9.08
N ASP A 72 9.39 -11.97 8.36
CA ASP A 72 9.45 -12.23 6.92
C ASP A 72 8.91 -13.62 6.51
N ASP A 73 9.14 -14.63 7.35
CA ASP A 73 8.67 -16.01 7.13
C ASP A 73 7.29 -16.30 7.78
N THR A 74 6.67 -15.29 8.37
CA THR A 74 5.36 -15.41 9.04
C THR A 74 4.41 -14.29 8.62
N GLY A 75 3.23 -14.23 9.22
CA GLY A 75 2.28 -13.16 8.96
C GLY A 75 1.47 -12.82 10.21
N PRO A 76 0.60 -11.81 10.13
CA PRO A 76 -0.32 -11.49 11.21
C PRO A 76 -1.27 -12.66 11.49
N VAL A 77 -1.58 -12.87 12.76
CA VAL A 77 -2.55 -13.86 13.24
C VAL A 77 -3.98 -13.31 13.25
N GLU A 78 -4.15 -11.99 13.19
CA GLU A 78 -5.43 -11.31 13.08
C GLU A 78 -5.29 -10.03 12.24
N ILE A 79 -6.29 -9.74 11.43
CA ILE A 79 -6.37 -8.54 10.60
C ILE A 79 -7.76 -7.94 10.77
N VAL A 80 -7.84 -6.68 11.20
CA VAL A 80 -9.09 -5.92 11.31
C VAL A 80 -8.91 -4.60 10.60
N GLY A 81 -9.86 -4.22 9.74
CA GLY A 81 -9.75 -2.95 9.06
C GLY A 81 -11.00 -2.51 8.33
N SER A 82 -10.92 -1.28 7.82
CA SER A 82 -11.95 -0.63 7.03
C SER A 82 -11.31 0.14 5.88
N GLY A 83 -12.07 0.35 4.80
CA GLY A 83 -11.69 1.25 3.74
C GLY A 83 -12.88 1.97 3.11
N ASP A 84 -12.61 3.13 2.53
CA ASP A 84 -13.59 3.92 1.79
C ASP A 84 -13.49 3.57 0.30
N PHE A 85 -14.57 3.08 -0.28
CA PHE A 85 -14.60 2.66 -1.68
C PHE A 85 -15.42 3.62 -2.55
N PRO A 86 -15.00 3.88 -3.81
CA PRO A 86 -15.81 4.61 -4.77
C PRO A 86 -17.16 3.90 -4.97
N LYS A 87 -18.24 4.68 -5.05
CA LYS A 87 -19.59 4.16 -5.32
C LYS A 87 -19.99 4.24 -6.80
N THR A 88 -19.23 4.99 -7.57
CA THR A 88 -19.51 5.33 -8.97
C THR A 88 -18.19 5.57 -9.70
N GLY A 89 -18.21 5.48 -11.03
CA GLY A 89 -17.03 5.68 -11.86
C GLY A 89 -16.30 4.38 -12.16
N LEU A 90 -15.12 4.50 -12.78
CA LEU A 90 -14.36 3.35 -13.26
C LEU A 90 -13.55 2.67 -12.14
N PHE A 91 -13.05 3.45 -11.19
CA PHE A 91 -12.16 2.95 -10.14
C PHE A 91 -12.96 2.35 -9.00
N THR A 92 -12.46 1.24 -8.46
CA THR A 92 -13.17 0.41 -7.50
C THR A 92 -12.32 0.03 -6.29
N THR A 93 -11.04 0.39 -6.25
CA THR A 93 -10.16 0.13 -5.09
C THR A 93 -10.40 1.13 -3.96
N ALA A 94 -10.04 0.77 -2.73
CA ALA A 94 -10.11 1.66 -1.59
C ALA A 94 -9.32 2.98 -1.82
N GLN A 95 -9.91 4.10 -1.41
CA GLN A 95 -9.29 5.42 -1.46
C GLN A 95 -8.61 5.79 -0.15
N ASN A 96 -9.20 5.33 0.96
CA ASN A 96 -8.62 5.39 2.29
C ASN A 96 -8.72 4.01 2.94
N GLU A 97 -7.75 3.68 3.78
CA GLU A 97 -7.59 2.43 4.48
C GLU A 97 -7.18 2.72 5.93
N ASN A 98 -7.75 1.95 6.85
CA ASN A 98 -7.35 1.90 8.25
C ASN A 98 -7.36 0.44 8.68
N ILE A 99 -6.19 -0.17 8.78
CA ILE A 99 -6.01 -1.60 9.03
C ILE A 99 -5.07 -1.79 10.22
N GLU A 100 -5.46 -2.67 11.12
CA GLU A 100 -4.66 -3.18 12.23
C GLU A 100 -4.33 -4.64 11.97
N TYR A 101 -3.04 -4.96 12.05
CA TYR A 101 -2.51 -6.31 11.97
C TYR A 101 -1.94 -6.69 13.33
N THR A 102 -2.36 -7.83 13.89
CA THR A 102 -1.82 -8.39 15.13
C THR A 102 -0.91 -9.55 14.80
N TYR A 103 0.36 -9.52 15.25
CA TYR A 103 1.32 -10.61 15.08
C TYR A 103 1.34 -11.53 16.30
N ALA A 104 1.80 -12.78 16.12
CA ALA A 104 1.87 -13.78 17.18
C ALA A 104 2.75 -13.37 18.37
N ASN A 105 3.77 -12.54 18.13
CA ASN A 105 4.65 -11.97 19.16
C ASN A 105 4.02 -10.78 19.93
N GLY A 106 2.75 -10.45 19.66
CA GLY A 106 2.02 -9.35 20.29
C GLY A 106 2.25 -7.97 19.65
N VAL A 107 3.11 -7.86 18.64
CA VAL A 107 3.29 -6.60 17.90
C VAL A 107 2.04 -6.27 17.10
N LYS A 108 1.65 -4.99 17.15
CA LYS A 108 0.56 -4.43 16.35
C LYS A 108 1.12 -3.50 15.29
N LEU A 109 0.75 -3.76 14.03
CA LEU A 109 1.09 -2.90 12.90
C LEU A 109 -0.17 -2.17 12.45
N PHE A 110 -0.09 -0.84 12.38
CA PHE A 110 -1.18 0.01 11.93
C PHE A 110 -0.86 0.58 10.55
N LEU A 111 -1.68 0.22 9.56
CA LEU A 111 -1.65 0.84 8.25
C LEU A 111 -2.77 1.86 8.14
N LYS A 112 -2.40 3.10 7.86
CA LYS A 112 -3.33 4.20 7.57
C LYS A 112 -2.90 4.92 6.31
N SER A 113 -3.85 5.27 5.44
CA SER A 113 -3.57 6.18 4.33
C SER A 113 -3.06 7.51 4.90
N GLY A 114 -1.92 8.00 4.41
CA GLY A 114 -1.23 9.06 5.11
C GLY A 114 0.06 9.51 4.46
N SER A 115 1.08 9.83 5.25
CA SER A 115 2.29 10.56 4.82
C SER A 115 3.47 9.69 4.38
N GLY A 116 3.31 8.36 4.31
CA GLY A 116 4.23 7.45 3.60
C GLY A 116 5.56 7.27 4.27
N HIS A 117 5.53 6.56 5.37
CA HIS A 117 6.68 6.21 6.17
C HIS A 117 6.37 4.95 6.95
N THR A 118 7.40 4.21 7.34
CA THR A 118 7.30 3.13 8.31
C THR A 118 7.86 3.64 9.63
N ARG A 119 7.10 3.55 10.71
CA ARG A 119 7.50 3.97 12.05
C ARG A 119 7.47 2.78 12.99
N PHE A 120 8.57 2.60 13.72
CA PHE A 120 8.69 1.66 14.82
C PHE A 120 8.57 2.43 16.13
N GLU A 121 7.71 1.96 17.03
CA GLU A 121 7.45 2.59 18.32
C GLU A 121 7.73 1.58 19.43
N GLY A 122 8.56 1.98 20.40
CA GLY A 122 8.92 1.17 21.55
C GLY A 122 8.95 2.00 22.83
N THR A 123 9.35 1.38 23.93
CA THR A 123 9.33 2.02 25.26
C THR A 123 10.29 3.19 25.42
N LYS A 124 11.34 3.26 24.60
CA LYS A 124 12.35 4.34 24.61
C LYS A 124 12.03 5.48 23.63
N GLY A 125 10.95 5.39 22.86
CA GLY A 125 10.60 6.35 21.83
C GLY A 125 10.29 5.70 20.48
N TRP A 126 10.53 6.42 19.40
CA TRP A 126 10.23 5.95 18.04
C TRP A 126 11.32 6.29 17.04
N VAL A 127 11.39 5.49 15.98
CA VAL A 127 12.19 5.75 14.77
C VAL A 127 11.27 5.59 13.57
N PHE A 128 11.33 6.50 12.61
CA PHE A 128 10.68 6.31 11.31
C PHE A 128 11.66 6.41 10.16
N VAL A 129 11.34 5.69 9.09
CA VAL A 129 11.99 5.79 7.79
C VAL A 129 10.98 6.14 6.71
N LYS A 130 11.38 7.02 5.81
CA LYS A 130 10.71 7.26 4.53
C LYS A 130 11.76 7.47 3.46
N ARG A 131 11.33 7.55 2.21
CA ARG A 131 12.24 7.84 1.10
C ARG A 131 13.04 9.12 1.37
N GLY A 132 14.36 8.97 1.47
CA GLY A 132 15.32 10.07 1.66
C GLY A 132 15.36 10.68 3.07
N LYS A 133 14.68 10.11 4.08
CA LYS A 133 14.75 10.62 5.45
C LYS A 133 14.55 9.51 6.49
N ILE A 134 15.42 9.52 7.50
CA ILE A 134 15.21 8.81 8.78
C ILE A 134 15.03 9.88 9.85
N ASP A 135 14.18 9.62 10.83
CA ASP A 135 14.00 10.49 11.99
C ASP A 135 13.67 9.66 13.23
N ALA A 136 13.85 10.24 14.41
CA ALA A 136 13.53 9.58 15.66
C ALA A 136 13.13 10.56 16.76
N GLU A 137 12.52 10.05 17.82
CA GLU A 137 12.35 10.75 19.08
C GLU A 137 12.57 9.76 20.23
N PRO A 138 13.53 10.02 21.15
CA PRO A 138 14.46 11.14 21.14
C PRO A 138 15.48 11.06 19.99
N LYS A 139 16.01 12.21 19.57
CA LYS A 139 17.04 12.29 18.49
C LYS A 139 18.29 11.46 18.76
N SER A 140 18.58 11.17 20.03
CA SER A 140 19.69 10.29 20.43
C SER A 140 19.55 8.87 19.86
N LEU A 141 18.35 8.41 19.51
CA LEU A 141 18.15 7.11 18.86
C LEU A 141 18.82 7.02 17.48
N LEU A 142 19.02 8.16 16.78
CA LEU A 142 19.66 8.19 15.46
C LEU A 142 21.16 7.85 15.49
N THR A 143 21.78 7.98 16.67
CA THR A 143 23.21 7.74 16.87
C THR A 143 23.47 6.63 17.89
N SER A 144 22.41 5.92 18.31
CA SER A 144 22.54 4.78 19.21
C SER A 144 23.37 3.68 18.57
N LYS A 145 24.20 3.02 19.36
CA LYS A 145 24.93 1.81 18.95
C LYS A 145 24.22 0.61 19.51
N ILE A 146 23.77 -0.29 18.64
CA ILE A 146 23.09 -1.53 19.02
C ILE A 146 24.08 -2.41 19.79
N GLY A 147 23.70 -2.80 21.00
CA GLY A 147 24.48 -3.72 21.83
C GLY A 147 24.38 -5.19 21.37
N PRO A 148 25.27 -6.08 21.83
CA PRO A 148 25.24 -7.50 21.49
C PRO A 148 23.91 -8.20 21.81
N ASP A 149 23.22 -7.74 22.86
CA ASP A 149 21.97 -8.32 23.36
C ASP A 149 20.72 -7.54 22.90
N GLU A 150 20.86 -6.60 21.95
CA GLU A 150 19.76 -5.76 21.43
C GLU A 150 19.30 -6.17 20.02
N ILE A 151 19.76 -7.33 19.53
CA ILE A 151 19.35 -7.90 18.24
C ILE A 151 18.46 -9.12 18.52
N GLN A 152 17.30 -9.19 17.86
CA GLN A 152 16.38 -10.32 17.96
C GLN A 152 16.86 -11.53 17.16
#